data_AF-A0A714SGL7-F1
#
_entry.id   AF-A0A714SGL7-F1
#
_cell.length_a   1.000
_cell.length_b   1.000
_cell.length_c   1.000
_cell.angle_alpha   90.00
_cell.angle_beta   90.00
_cell.angle_gamma   90.00
#
_symmetry.space_group_name_H-M   'P 1'
#
loop_
_entity.id
_entity.type
_entity.pdbx_description
1 polymer ?
#
loop_
_entity_poly.entity_id
_entity_poly.type
_entity_poly.pdbx_seq_one_letter_code
_entity_poly.pdbx_strand_id
1 'polypeptide(L)'
;MEATVDSIDFLIRSEDDFLNFLEEMKAREGLDSKEFIFPNVKFAGWPSLDINVKGERYHSSITSAMLFGMSMLNEEIQRAFATIRYGSQNLQRLTNEDKQRLDINFKISEGSSDAEGTTDKIINAVTDFLRDTMSGLNGWQKMLVIITMVGAASTCGYHYISENAVTERHATDRQVEIAKTTSDGINKAIEATLDYKIYGKSAISDKVTSHGQAGKSALVKQLAADPTVETVTLGNEKLTRQDLNTYNSRQSVDRERKERTDIFSIKGVTRTGPTNQDININVVRVSNDECFTIKASADVITQDELTAIVDALSNNSHIKISYLEVIEKGAVSIGQFNTIVSE
;
A
#
# COMPACT_ATOMS: atom_id res chain seq x y z
N MET A 1 -35.46 -23.26 8.89
CA MET A 1 -34.42 -22.58 9.69
C MET A 1 -34.03 -21.37 8.86
N GLU A 2 -34.66 -20.23 9.14
CA GLU A 2 -34.40 -18.98 8.41
C GLU A 2 -32.93 -18.60 8.61
N ALA A 3 -32.21 -18.40 7.51
CA ALA A 3 -30.93 -17.74 7.54
C ALA A 3 -31.17 -16.33 8.08
N THR A 4 -30.62 -16.02 9.25
CA THR A 4 -30.51 -14.64 9.73
C THR A 4 -29.80 -13.85 8.65
N VAL A 5 -30.54 -12.98 7.97
CA VAL A 5 -29.97 -11.96 7.09
C VAL A 5 -29.14 -11.09 8.01
N ASP A 6 -27.81 -11.18 7.91
CA ASP A 6 -26.90 -10.24 8.55
C ASP A 6 -27.34 -8.83 8.13
N SER A 7 -27.94 -8.08 9.05
CA SER A 7 -28.44 -6.75 8.76
C SER A 7 -27.25 -5.85 8.45
N ILE A 8 -27.29 -5.18 7.30
CA ILE A 8 -26.29 -4.18 6.93
C ILE A 8 -26.60 -2.92 7.73
N ASP A 9 -25.65 -2.49 8.57
CA ASP A 9 -25.79 -1.27 9.38
C ASP A 9 -25.54 -0.02 8.52
N PHE A 10 -24.57 -0.11 7.59
CA PHE A 10 -24.20 0.99 6.70
C PHE A 10 -24.03 0.52 5.27
N LEU A 11 -24.66 1.21 4.33
CA LEU A 11 -24.50 0.96 2.90
C LEU A 11 -23.90 2.19 2.23
N ILE A 12 -22.65 2.08 1.80
CA ILE A 12 -21.87 3.16 1.21
C ILE A 12 -21.83 2.98 -0.31
N ARG A 13 -22.44 3.92 -1.02
CA ARG A 13 -22.49 3.94 -2.49
C ARG A 13 -21.83 5.19 -3.08
N SER A 14 -21.41 6.11 -2.23
CA SER A 14 -20.89 7.41 -2.61
C SER A 14 -19.96 7.97 -1.53
N GLU A 15 -19.25 9.03 -1.90
CA GLU A 15 -18.46 9.85 -0.97
C GLU A 15 -19.33 10.43 0.17
N ASP A 16 -20.53 10.92 -0.14
CA ASP A 16 -21.43 11.48 0.87
C ASP A 16 -21.89 10.41 1.88
N ASP A 17 -22.20 9.19 1.41
CA ASP A 17 -22.53 8.08 2.31
C ASP A 17 -21.36 7.74 3.24
N PHE A 18 -20.13 7.79 2.70
CA PHE A 18 -18.93 7.54 3.49
C PHE A 18 -18.70 8.62 4.54
N LEU A 19 -18.85 9.90 4.18
CA LEU A 19 -18.75 11.01 5.11
C LEU A 19 -19.78 10.92 6.23
N ASN A 20 -21.04 10.60 5.89
CA ASN A 20 -22.10 10.38 6.87
C ASN A 20 -21.76 9.21 7.81
N PHE A 21 -21.26 8.11 7.26
CA PHE A 21 -20.76 6.98 8.04
C PHE A 21 -19.66 7.39 9.03
N LEU A 22 -18.68 8.22 8.61
CA LEU A 22 -17.62 8.69 9.50
C LEU A 22 -18.17 9.54 10.65
N GLU A 23 -19.09 10.45 10.37
CA GLU A 23 -19.70 11.29 11.41
C GLU A 23 -20.53 10.47 12.39
N GLU A 24 -21.33 9.51 11.89
CA GLU A 24 -22.08 8.59 12.74
C GLU A 24 -21.16 7.72 13.60
N MET A 25 -20.05 7.23 13.04
CA MET A 25 -19.06 6.46 13.78
C MET A 25 -18.42 7.28 14.91
N LYS A 26 -17.99 8.53 14.63
CA LYS A 26 -17.39 9.43 15.64
C LYS A 26 -18.34 9.69 16.82
N ALA A 27 -19.65 9.69 16.58
CA ALA A 27 -20.66 9.87 17.60
C ALA A 27 -20.91 8.61 18.46
N ARG A 28 -20.40 7.44 18.08
CA ARG A 28 -20.57 6.20 18.85
C ARG A 28 -19.69 6.18 20.10
N GLU A 29 -20.27 5.74 21.20
CA GLU A 29 -19.52 5.48 22.43
C GLU A 29 -18.63 4.24 22.31
N GLY A 30 -17.55 4.21 23.09
CA GLY A 30 -16.70 3.01 23.20
C GLY A 30 -15.70 2.80 22.06
N LEU A 31 -15.53 3.74 21.12
CA LEU A 31 -14.53 3.64 20.05
C LEU A 31 -13.09 3.47 20.55
N ASP A 32 -12.77 3.90 21.78
CA ASP A 32 -11.45 3.69 22.40
C ASP A 32 -11.27 2.29 22.98
N SER A 33 -12.34 1.50 23.11
CA SER A 33 -12.32 0.14 23.63
C SER A 33 -11.85 -0.87 22.58
N LYS A 34 -11.03 -1.82 23.00
CA LYS A 34 -10.65 -2.99 22.19
C LYS A 34 -11.78 -3.99 22.01
N GLU A 35 -12.83 -3.89 22.83
CA GLU A 35 -14.05 -4.69 22.73
C GLU A 35 -15.08 -4.07 21.79
N PHE A 36 -14.75 -2.93 21.16
CA PHE A 36 -15.62 -2.30 20.19
C PHE A 36 -15.90 -3.24 19.00
N ILE A 37 -17.18 -3.57 18.84
CA ILE A 37 -17.69 -4.34 17.71
C ILE A 37 -17.87 -3.37 16.56
N PHE A 38 -17.13 -3.60 15.48
CA PHE A 38 -17.23 -2.77 14.29
C PHE A 38 -18.57 -3.06 13.58
N PRO A 39 -19.33 -2.03 13.15
CA PRO A 39 -20.61 -2.26 12.50
C PRO A 39 -20.47 -2.99 11.17
N ASN A 40 -21.56 -3.58 10.71
CA ASN A 40 -21.64 -4.21 9.41
C ASN A 40 -21.74 -3.14 8.30
N VAL A 41 -20.60 -2.80 7.69
CA VAL A 41 -20.51 -1.81 6.62
C VAL A 41 -20.35 -2.50 5.28
N LYS A 42 -21.14 -2.08 4.29
CA LYS A 42 -21.07 -2.58 2.92
C LYS A 42 -20.85 -1.44 1.94
N PHE A 43 -19.79 -1.54 1.16
CA PHE A 43 -19.47 -0.71 0.01
C PHE A 43 -20.10 -1.31 -1.25
N ALA A 44 -20.70 -0.50 -2.11
CA ALA A 44 -21.34 -0.97 -3.33
C ALA A 44 -21.11 0.01 -4.48
N GLY A 45 -20.30 -0.39 -5.47
CA GLY A 45 -19.97 0.44 -6.63
C GLY A 45 -19.05 1.63 -6.33
N TRP A 46 -18.66 1.83 -5.07
CA TRP A 46 -17.77 2.87 -4.60
C TRP A 46 -16.94 2.31 -3.42
N PRO A 47 -15.65 2.65 -3.27
CA PRO A 47 -14.88 3.59 -4.08
C PRO A 47 -14.49 3.03 -5.45
N SER A 48 -14.36 3.94 -6.42
CA SER A 48 -13.83 3.67 -7.76
C SER A 48 -12.41 4.20 -7.91
N LEU A 49 -11.63 3.49 -8.72
CA LEU A 49 -10.30 3.89 -9.16
C LEU A 49 -10.38 4.22 -10.64
N ASP A 50 -10.23 5.50 -10.97
CA ASP A 50 -10.27 5.98 -12.35
C ASP A 50 -8.86 6.34 -12.83
N ILE A 51 -8.40 5.66 -13.87
CA ILE A 51 -7.10 5.85 -14.50
C ILE A 51 -7.33 6.26 -15.96
N ASN A 52 -7.04 7.50 -16.30
CA ASN A 52 -7.01 7.97 -17.69
C ASN A 52 -5.56 8.17 -18.12
N VAL A 53 -5.13 7.48 -19.19
CA VAL A 53 -3.82 7.72 -19.79
C VAL A 53 -3.99 8.27 -21.20
N LYS A 54 -3.30 9.38 -21.49
CA LYS A 54 -3.21 9.97 -22.83
C LYS A 54 -1.81 9.85 -23.39
N GLY A 55 -1.74 9.46 -24.65
CA GLY A 55 -0.52 9.29 -25.41
C GLY A 55 -0.82 8.64 -26.76
N GLU A 56 0.10 8.76 -27.71
CA GLU A 56 -0.07 8.27 -29.09
C GLU A 56 -0.50 6.79 -29.14
N ARG A 57 0.01 5.98 -28.21
CA ARG A 57 -0.22 4.52 -28.12
C ARG A 57 -1.37 4.11 -27.18
N TYR A 58 -2.09 5.08 -26.62
CA TYR A 58 -3.09 4.91 -25.55
C TYR A 58 -4.50 5.30 -26.04
N HIS A 59 -4.75 5.25 -27.35
CA HIS A 59 -6.06 5.52 -27.91
C HIS A 59 -6.85 4.21 -28.02
N SER A 60 -7.75 3.95 -27.06
CA SER A 60 -8.58 2.74 -26.99
C SER A 60 -7.76 1.43 -27.00
N SER A 61 -6.54 1.46 -26.43
CA SER A 61 -5.60 0.34 -26.36
C SER A 61 -5.02 0.22 -24.95
N ILE A 62 -4.79 -1.00 -24.46
CA ILE A 62 -3.97 -1.22 -23.26
C ILE A 62 -2.53 -1.50 -23.71
N THR A 63 -1.58 -0.72 -23.23
CA THR A 63 -0.15 -1.00 -23.41
C THR A 63 0.35 -1.95 -22.33
N SER A 64 1.47 -2.64 -22.61
CA SER A 64 2.13 -3.46 -21.58
C SER A 64 2.56 -2.63 -20.36
N ALA A 65 2.95 -1.37 -20.55
CA ALA A 65 3.28 -0.47 -19.44
C ALA A 65 2.08 -0.24 -18.52
N MET A 66 0.90 0.02 -19.08
CA MET A 66 -0.32 0.16 -18.30
C MET A 66 -0.68 -1.15 -17.59
N LEU A 67 -0.60 -2.28 -18.27
CA LEU A 67 -0.92 -3.59 -17.69
C LEU A 67 0.00 -3.96 -16.53
N PHE A 68 1.31 -3.76 -16.68
CA PHE A 68 2.28 -3.97 -15.59
C PHE A 68 2.07 -2.99 -14.44
N GLY A 69 1.79 -1.72 -14.73
CA GLY A 69 1.51 -0.72 -13.71
C GLY A 69 0.29 -1.07 -12.86
N MET A 70 -0.81 -1.48 -13.51
CA MET A 70 -2.03 -1.92 -12.82
C MET A 70 -1.80 -3.20 -12.00
N SER A 71 -0.99 -4.14 -12.51
CA SER A 71 -0.61 -5.35 -11.75
C SER A 71 0.16 -5.00 -10.48
N MET A 72 1.12 -4.07 -10.54
CA MET A 72 1.87 -3.63 -9.36
C MET A 72 0.99 -2.91 -8.35
N LEU A 73 0.02 -2.10 -8.81
CA LEU A 73 -0.97 -1.49 -7.92
C LEU A 73 -1.81 -2.55 -7.20
N ASN A 74 -2.27 -3.58 -7.93
CA ASN A 74 -3.04 -4.68 -7.37
C ASN A 74 -2.23 -5.48 -6.32
N GLU A 75 -0.93 -5.73 -6.59
CA GLU A 75 -0.03 -6.39 -5.63
C GLU A 75 0.12 -5.59 -4.32
N GLU A 76 0.26 -4.27 -4.39
CA GLU A 76 0.38 -3.45 -3.19
C GLU A 76 -0.90 -3.41 -2.37
N ILE A 77 -2.07 -3.42 -3.02
CA ILE A 77 -3.36 -3.58 -2.34
C ILE A 77 -3.45 -4.94 -1.65
N GLN A 78 -2.96 -6.00 -2.30
CA GLN A 78 -2.87 -7.32 -1.70
C GLN A 78 -1.91 -7.36 -0.50
N ARG A 79 -0.79 -6.63 -0.54
CA ARG A 79 0.13 -6.50 0.61
C ARG A 79 -0.49 -5.72 1.77
N ALA A 80 -1.25 -4.67 1.47
CA ALA A 80 -2.01 -3.94 2.47
C ALA A 80 -3.02 -4.87 3.18
N PHE A 81 -3.77 -5.65 2.40
CA PHE A 81 -4.69 -6.64 2.97
C PHE A 81 -3.97 -7.72 3.77
N ALA A 82 -2.85 -8.26 3.27
CA ALA A 82 -2.07 -9.26 3.99
C ALA A 82 -1.54 -8.71 5.33
N THR A 83 -1.14 -7.43 5.35
CA THR A 83 -0.67 -6.74 6.56
C THR A 83 -1.78 -6.60 7.59
N ILE A 84 -2.97 -6.19 7.14
CA ILE A 84 -4.15 -6.07 8.01
C ILE A 84 -4.56 -7.46 8.52
N ARG A 85 -4.68 -8.43 7.61
CA ARG A 85 -5.25 -9.75 7.92
C ARG A 85 -4.32 -10.67 8.70
N TYR A 86 -3.07 -10.72 8.29
CA TYR A 86 -2.09 -11.70 8.72
C TYR A 86 -0.90 -11.09 9.46
N GLY A 87 -0.89 -9.77 9.68
CA GLY A 87 0.23 -9.05 10.30
C GLY A 87 1.51 -9.04 9.47
N SER A 88 1.46 -9.46 8.20
CA SER A 88 2.63 -9.64 7.33
C SER A 88 2.34 -9.22 5.91
N GLN A 89 3.32 -8.63 5.22
CA GLN A 89 3.23 -8.26 3.80
C GLN A 89 3.41 -9.45 2.85
N ASN A 90 3.54 -10.67 3.38
CA ASN A 90 3.78 -11.87 2.59
C ASN A 90 2.51 -12.31 1.84
N LEU A 91 2.48 -12.07 0.53
CA LEU A 91 1.38 -12.47 -0.37
C LEU A 91 1.14 -13.99 -0.41
N GLN A 92 2.09 -14.82 0.00
CA GLN A 92 1.89 -16.27 0.10
C GLN A 92 0.93 -16.66 1.23
N ARG A 93 0.70 -15.77 2.19
CA ARG A 93 -0.32 -15.97 3.24
C ARG A 93 -1.75 -15.78 2.70
N LEU A 94 -1.92 -15.14 1.53
CA LEU A 94 -3.22 -14.97 0.91
C LEU A 94 -3.74 -16.31 0.39
N THR A 95 -4.92 -16.71 0.85
CA THR A 95 -5.65 -17.85 0.30
C THR A 95 -6.10 -17.56 -1.13
N ASN A 96 -6.50 -18.60 -1.87
CA ASN A 96 -7.08 -18.40 -3.21
C ASN A 96 -8.34 -17.54 -3.16
N GLU A 97 -9.12 -17.68 -2.09
CA GLU A 97 -10.31 -16.84 -1.87
C GLU A 97 -9.91 -15.38 -1.61
N ASP A 98 -8.89 -15.13 -0.79
CA ASP A 98 -8.37 -13.78 -0.57
C ASP A 98 -7.93 -13.14 -1.90
N LYS A 99 -7.16 -13.87 -2.71
CA LYS A 99 -6.70 -13.38 -4.02
C LYS A 99 -7.85 -13.05 -4.96
N GLN A 100 -8.90 -13.88 -4.99
CA GLN A 100 -10.10 -13.61 -5.80
C GLN A 100 -10.88 -12.39 -5.31
N ARG A 101 -10.96 -12.18 -3.98
CA ARG A 101 -11.64 -11.01 -3.39
C ARG A 101 -10.86 -9.72 -3.62
N LEU A 102 -9.54 -9.82 -3.73
CA LEU A 102 -8.64 -8.68 -3.90
C LEU A 102 -8.35 -8.33 -5.36
N ASP A 103 -8.87 -9.10 -6.32
CA ASP A 103 -8.61 -8.85 -7.72
C ASP A 103 -9.46 -7.68 -8.24
N ILE A 104 -8.79 -6.67 -8.82
CA ILE A 104 -9.44 -5.48 -9.37
C ILE A 104 -9.82 -5.76 -10.82
N ASN A 105 -11.13 -5.79 -11.08
CA ASN A 105 -11.65 -5.87 -12.43
C ASN A 105 -11.65 -4.49 -13.08
N PHE A 106 -10.66 -4.22 -13.92
CA PHE A 106 -10.61 -3.00 -14.74
C PHE A 106 -11.51 -3.12 -15.96
N LYS A 107 -12.36 -2.11 -16.18
CA LYS A 107 -13.13 -1.93 -17.42
C LYS A 107 -12.50 -0.83 -18.25
N ILE A 108 -12.45 -1.03 -19.56
CA ILE A 108 -11.89 -0.07 -20.51
C ILE A 108 -13.03 0.60 -21.26
N SER A 109 -13.00 1.94 -21.33
CA SER A 109 -13.95 2.74 -22.10
C SER A 109 -13.29 3.34 -23.35
N GLU A 110 -14.09 3.62 -24.38
CA GLU A 110 -13.62 4.13 -25.68
C GLU A 110 -13.27 5.64 -25.61
N GLY A 111 -12.08 6.04 -26.10
CA GLY A 111 -11.70 7.47 -26.24
C GLY A 111 -10.32 7.88 -25.69
N SER A 112 -9.76 7.09 -24.78
CA SER A 112 -8.38 7.09 -24.27
C SER A 112 -8.20 5.74 -23.57
N SER A 113 -7.03 5.40 -23.03
CA SER A 113 -6.92 4.24 -22.13
C SER A 113 -7.55 4.60 -20.78
N ASP A 114 -8.86 4.81 -20.78
CA ASP A 114 -9.70 5.01 -19.61
C ASP A 114 -9.96 3.64 -18.99
N ALA A 115 -9.30 3.38 -17.86
CA ALA A 115 -9.54 2.21 -17.04
C ALA A 115 -10.26 2.63 -15.75
N GLU A 116 -11.46 2.10 -15.56
CA GLU A 116 -12.24 2.23 -14.34
C GLU A 116 -12.19 0.89 -13.58
N GLY A 117 -11.78 0.92 -12.32
CA GLY A 117 -11.73 -0.23 -11.42
C GLY A 117 -12.68 -0.04 -10.25
N THR A 118 -13.58 -1.01 -10.02
CA THR A 118 -14.40 -1.02 -8.81
C THR A 118 -13.64 -1.69 -7.66
N THR A 119 -13.45 -0.98 -6.55
CA THR A 119 -12.65 -1.44 -5.40
C THR A 119 -13.52 -1.86 -4.20
N ASP A 120 -14.85 -1.81 -4.34
CA ASP A 120 -15.82 -2.15 -3.30
C ASP A 120 -15.60 -3.55 -2.69
N LYS A 121 -15.25 -4.56 -3.50
CA LYS A 121 -14.93 -5.92 -3.03
C LYS A 121 -13.76 -5.95 -2.06
N ILE A 122 -12.70 -5.19 -2.34
CA ILE A 122 -11.51 -5.10 -1.49
C ILE A 122 -11.85 -4.44 -0.16
N ILE A 123 -12.57 -3.31 -0.20
CA ILE A 123 -12.95 -2.59 1.02
C ILE A 123 -13.94 -3.41 1.86
N ASN A 124 -14.86 -4.13 1.23
CA ASN A 124 -15.76 -5.06 1.92
C ASN A 124 -15.00 -6.18 2.60
N ALA A 125 -14.02 -6.80 1.92
CA ALA A 125 -13.21 -7.86 2.51
C ALA A 125 -12.42 -7.37 3.74
N VAL A 126 -11.92 -6.13 3.72
CA VAL A 126 -11.27 -5.50 4.87
C VAL A 126 -12.27 -5.22 5.99
N THR A 127 -13.46 -4.70 5.67
CA THR A 127 -14.47 -4.35 6.68
C THR A 127 -14.99 -5.61 7.39
N ASP A 128 -15.32 -6.66 6.64
CA ASP A 128 -15.69 -7.96 7.20
C ASP A 128 -14.59 -8.48 8.14
N PHE A 129 -13.32 -8.36 7.73
CA PHE A 129 -12.20 -8.79 8.55
C PHE A 129 -12.04 -7.97 9.84
N LEU A 130 -12.24 -6.64 9.79
CA LEU A 130 -12.19 -5.75 10.96
C LEU A 130 -13.34 -6.01 11.94
N ARG A 131 -14.51 -6.44 11.44
CA ARG A 131 -15.66 -6.90 12.23
C ARG A 131 -15.36 -8.24 12.91
N ASP A 132 -14.91 -9.23 12.13
CA ASP A 132 -14.95 -10.64 12.54
C ASP A 132 -13.70 -11.11 13.29
N THR A 133 -12.53 -10.52 13.03
CA THR A 133 -11.25 -11.20 13.37
C THR A 133 -10.22 -10.31 14.09
N MET A 134 -10.29 -8.98 13.97
CA MET A 134 -9.33 -8.08 14.62
C MET A 134 -9.64 -7.85 16.11
N SER A 135 -9.30 -8.85 16.93
CA SER A 135 -9.16 -8.67 18.38
C SER A 135 -7.86 -7.89 18.67
N GLY A 136 -7.97 -6.75 19.36
CA GLY A 136 -6.81 -5.96 19.79
C GLY A 136 -6.72 -4.54 19.23
N LEU A 137 -7.40 -4.23 18.13
CA LEU A 137 -7.60 -2.86 17.66
C LEU A 137 -8.87 -2.26 18.25
N ASN A 138 -8.82 -1.01 18.68
CA ASN A 138 -10.01 -0.28 19.09
C ASN A 138 -10.79 0.25 17.87
N GLY A 139 -12.02 0.71 18.10
CA GLY A 139 -12.90 1.24 17.04
C GLY A 139 -12.26 2.37 16.22
N TRP A 140 -11.50 3.26 16.86
CA TRP A 140 -10.75 4.32 16.16
C TRP A 140 -9.73 3.76 15.18
N GLN A 141 -8.95 2.76 15.60
CA GLN A 141 -7.93 2.14 14.74
C GLN A 141 -8.57 1.39 13.57
N LYS A 142 -9.69 0.69 13.80
CA LYS A 142 -10.45 0.03 12.73
C LYS A 142 -11.00 1.05 11.72
N MET A 143 -11.56 2.16 12.20
CA MET A 143 -12.05 3.25 11.35
C MET A 143 -10.93 3.88 10.51
N LEU A 144 -9.77 4.11 11.13
CA LEU A 144 -8.62 4.70 10.44
C LEU A 144 -8.08 3.78 9.33
N VAL A 145 -8.08 2.46 9.52
CA VAL A 145 -7.74 1.50 8.45
C VAL A 145 -8.70 1.63 7.27
N ILE A 146 -10.01 1.76 7.50
CA ILE A 146 -10.99 1.95 6.42
C ILE A 146 -10.79 3.30 5.72
N ILE A 147 -10.58 4.38 6.47
CA ILE A 147 -10.28 5.72 5.91
C ILE A 147 -9.06 5.66 5.01
N THR A 148 -7.96 5.05 5.47
CA THR A 148 -6.74 4.90 4.67
C THR A 148 -6.99 4.05 3.42
N MET A 149 -7.71 2.93 3.54
CA MET A 149 -8.00 2.05 2.40
C MET A 149 -8.90 2.73 1.37
N VAL A 150 -9.93 3.44 1.81
CA VAL A 150 -10.78 4.25 0.92
C VAL A 150 -9.96 5.36 0.30
N GLY A 151 -9.07 6.05 1.04
CA GLY A 151 -8.16 7.05 0.48
C GLY A 151 -7.15 6.49 -0.54
N ALA A 152 -6.70 5.24 -0.38
CA ALA A 152 -5.83 4.56 -1.33
C ALA A 152 -6.58 4.04 -2.57
N ALA A 153 -7.82 3.61 -2.39
CA ALA A 153 -8.69 3.06 -3.44
C ALA A 153 -9.40 4.14 -4.27
N SER A 154 -9.74 5.27 -3.64
CA SER A 154 -10.38 6.43 -4.27
C SER A 154 -9.32 7.47 -4.58
N THR A 155 -9.32 7.96 -5.81
CA THR A 155 -8.36 8.98 -6.23
C THR A 155 -8.53 10.37 -5.61
N CYS A 156 -9.42 10.51 -4.61
CA CYS A 156 -9.54 11.70 -3.76
C CYS A 156 -8.46 11.77 -2.65
N GLY A 157 -7.80 10.66 -2.29
CA GLY A 157 -6.92 10.60 -1.11
C GLY A 157 -5.45 11.03 -1.31
N TYR A 158 -5.02 11.39 -2.52
CA TYR A 158 -3.58 11.55 -2.77
C TYR A 158 -3.01 12.96 -2.55
N HIS A 159 -3.84 13.99 -2.46
CA HIS A 159 -3.32 15.35 -2.29
C HIS A 159 -2.70 15.64 -0.91
N TYR A 160 -2.75 14.72 0.06
CA TYR A 160 -2.37 15.01 1.45
C TYR A 160 -1.25 14.17 2.08
N ILE A 161 -0.74 13.11 1.43
CA ILE A 161 0.32 12.27 2.06
C ILE A 161 1.73 12.61 1.55
N SER A 162 1.88 13.59 0.65
CA SER A 162 3.19 14.04 0.16
C SER A 162 3.57 15.48 0.48
N GLU A 163 2.65 16.36 0.92
CA GLU A 163 3.00 17.77 1.18
C GLU A 163 3.25 18.13 2.66
N ASN A 164 2.75 17.36 3.64
CA ASN A 164 2.91 17.73 5.06
C ASN A 164 4.08 17.05 5.80
N ALA A 165 5.00 16.40 5.09
CA ALA A 165 6.13 15.75 5.75
C ALA A 165 7.32 16.66 6.03
N VAL A 166 7.56 17.79 5.33
CA VAL A 166 8.85 18.52 5.51
C VAL A 166 8.84 20.07 5.37
N THR A 167 7.91 20.73 4.69
CA THR A 167 8.10 22.16 4.30
C THR A 167 6.72 22.76 3.96
N GLU A 168 6.19 23.86 4.48
CA GLU A 168 6.74 25.16 4.86
C GLU A 168 5.81 25.85 5.89
N ARG A 169 6.40 26.54 6.87
CA ARG A 169 5.71 27.61 7.59
C ARG A 169 5.70 28.85 6.68
N HIS A 170 4.52 29.43 6.48
CA HIS A 170 4.22 30.75 5.87
C HIS A 170 4.10 30.83 4.34
N ALA A 171 2.85 30.90 3.82
CA ALA A 171 2.48 31.76 2.67
C ALA A 171 0.94 31.88 2.45
N THR A 172 0.32 32.83 3.16
CA THR A 172 -0.66 33.84 2.70
C THR A 172 -1.87 33.49 1.78
N ASP A 173 -3.05 33.30 2.39
CA ASP A 173 -4.25 34.17 2.35
C ASP A 173 -4.84 34.76 1.03
N ARG A 174 -4.71 34.20 -0.18
CA ARG A 174 -5.42 34.83 -1.34
C ARG A 174 -5.95 33.98 -2.51
N GLN A 175 -6.41 32.75 -2.29
CA GLN A 175 -7.11 31.97 -3.34
C GLN A 175 -8.31 31.14 -2.82
N VAL A 176 -9.01 31.63 -1.79
CA VAL A 176 -10.07 30.86 -1.09
C VAL A 176 -11.42 30.81 -1.83
N GLU A 177 -11.60 31.46 -3.00
CA GLU A 177 -12.97 31.78 -3.47
C GLU A 177 -13.52 31.01 -4.70
N ILE A 178 -12.77 30.15 -5.42
CA ILE A 178 -13.31 29.55 -6.69
C ILE A 178 -13.19 28.01 -6.82
N ALA A 179 -12.81 27.25 -5.78
CA ALA A 179 -12.72 25.78 -5.88
C ALA A 179 -13.26 25.00 -4.66
N LYS A 180 -14.44 25.35 -4.16
CA LYS A 180 -15.17 24.49 -3.21
C LYS A 180 -15.85 23.33 -3.96
N THR A 181 -15.06 22.33 -4.33
CA THR A 181 -15.55 21.07 -4.90
C THR A 181 -15.53 19.99 -3.82
N THR A 182 -16.56 19.14 -3.83
CA THR A 182 -16.96 18.11 -2.83
C THR A 182 -15.81 17.33 -2.16
N SER A 183 -14.69 17.11 -2.85
CA SER A 183 -13.43 16.53 -2.34
C SER A 183 -12.84 17.21 -1.09
N ASP A 184 -13.16 18.49 -0.85
CA ASP A 184 -12.73 19.25 0.33
C ASP A 184 -13.34 18.70 1.65
N GLY A 185 -14.50 18.06 1.57
CA GLY A 185 -15.22 17.49 2.71
C GLY A 185 -14.54 16.23 3.27
N ILE A 186 -14.09 15.31 2.40
CA ILE A 186 -13.28 14.15 2.78
C ILE A 186 -11.93 14.58 3.34
N ASN A 187 -11.24 15.52 2.69
CA ASN A 187 -9.95 16.01 3.20
C ASN A 187 -10.10 16.64 4.59
N LYS A 188 -11.16 17.43 4.83
CA LYS A 188 -11.48 17.97 6.15
C LYS A 188 -11.92 16.91 7.16
N ALA A 189 -12.61 15.84 6.74
CA ALA A 189 -12.99 14.74 7.63
C ALA A 189 -11.77 13.88 8.00
N ILE A 190 -10.83 13.68 7.08
CA ILE A 190 -9.53 13.04 7.29
C ILE A 190 -8.66 13.92 8.20
N GLU A 191 -8.53 15.22 7.91
CA GLU A 191 -7.85 16.20 8.76
C GLU A 191 -8.46 16.24 10.16
N ALA A 192 -9.79 16.34 10.29
CA ALA A 192 -10.45 16.33 11.59
C ALA A 192 -10.28 14.98 12.33
N THR A 193 -10.15 13.85 11.62
CA THR A 193 -9.89 12.54 12.24
C THR A 193 -8.42 12.35 12.63
N LEU A 194 -7.49 12.90 11.84
CA LEU A 194 -6.05 12.93 12.11
C LEU A 194 -5.68 13.91 13.23
N ASP A 195 -6.31 15.09 13.26
CA ASP A 195 -6.16 16.11 14.31
C ASP A 195 -6.77 15.66 15.64
N TYR A 196 -7.82 14.85 15.62
CA TYR A 196 -8.53 14.49 16.86
C TYR A 196 -7.69 13.63 17.82
N LYS A 197 -6.72 12.81 17.36
CA LYS A 197 -5.92 11.94 18.27
C LYS A 197 -4.49 11.62 17.79
N ILE A 198 -3.56 12.56 18.02
CA ILE A 198 -2.09 12.42 17.96
C ILE A 198 -1.49 11.31 18.89
N TYR A 199 -2.25 10.32 19.35
CA TYR A 199 -1.72 9.20 20.16
C TYR A 199 -1.90 7.80 19.56
N GLY A 200 -2.27 7.69 18.28
CA GLY A 200 -2.49 6.36 17.70
C GLY A 200 -2.35 6.27 16.19
N LYS A 201 -1.25 6.76 15.59
CA LYS A 201 -0.79 6.14 14.35
C LYS A 201 -0.57 4.66 14.63
N SER A 202 -1.48 3.81 14.18
CA SER A 202 -1.26 2.37 14.31
C SER A 202 -0.17 2.00 13.31
N ALA A 203 0.78 1.14 13.68
CA ALA A 203 1.79 0.65 12.74
C ALA A 203 1.14 0.00 11.49
N ILE A 204 -0.11 -0.48 11.62
CA ILE A 204 -0.90 -1.06 10.54
C ILE A 204 -1.36 0.03 9.56
N SER A 205 -1.86 1.16 10.03
CA SER A 205 -2.32 2.25 9.16
C SER A 205 -1.18 2.92 8.39
N ASP A 206 -0.01 3.08 9.01
CA ASP A 206 1.17 3.59 8.32
C ASP A 206 1.62 2.61 7.21
N LYS A 207 1.63 1.30 7.50
CA LYS A 207 1.92 0.27 6.51
C LYS A 207 0.91 0.26 5.37
N VAL A 208 -0.39 0.30 5.66
CA VAL A 208 -1.46 0.35 4.65
C VAL A 208 -1.34 1.60 3.77
N THR A 209 -1.08 2.76 4.37
CA THR A 209 -0.81 4.01 3.65
C THR A 209 0.39 3.87 2.73
N SER A 210 1.48 3.28 3.24
CA SER A 210 2.72 3.09 2.47
C SER A 210 2.50 2.19 1.24
N HIS A 211 1.65 1.17 1.35
CA HIS A 211 1.28 0.31 0.23
C HIS A 211 0.45 1.06 -0.82
N GLY A 212 -0.52 1.89 -0.41
CA GLY A 212 -1.25 2.76 -1.35
C GLY A 212 -0.33 3.69 -2.13
N GLN A 213 0.63 4.32 -1.45
CA GLN A 213 1.65 5.16 -2.09
C GLN A 213 2.58 4.37 -3.01
N ALA A 214 3.03 3.20 -2.57
CA ALA A 214 3.91 2.33 -3.36
C ALA A 214 3.20 1.88 -4.64
N GLY A 215 1.92 1.49 -4.55
CA GLY A 215 1.10 1.07 -5.68
C GLY A 215 0.92 2.18 -6.71
N LYS A 216 0.51 3.38 -6.27
CA LYS A 216 0.42 4.53 -7.18
C LYS A 216 1.78 4.88 -7.78
N SER A 217 2.83 4.97 -6.96
CA SER A 217 4.17 5.31 -7.45
C SER A 217 4.68 4.29 -8.46
N ALA A 218 4.39 3.00 -8.28
CA ALA A 218 4.76 1.94 -9.20
C ALA A 218 4.01 2.08 -10.54
N LEU A 219 2.68 2.30 -10.49
CA LEU A 219 1.86 2.57 -11.68
C LEU A 219 2.39 3.79 -12.46
N VAL A 220 2.54 4.93 -11.77
CA VAL A 220 2.99 6.18 -12.39
C VAL A 220 4.39 6.04 -12.96
N LYS A 221 5.31 5.36 -12.26
CA LYS A 221 6.67 5.12 -12.75
C LYS A 221 6.68 4.26 -14.02
N GLN A 222 5.82 3.24 -14.08
CA GLN A 222 5.72 2.39 -15.27
C GLN A 222 5.17 3.16 -16.46
N LEU A 223 4.18 4.03 -16.25
CA LEU A 223 3.64 4.92 -17.28
C LEU A 223 4.65 6.02 -17.69
N ALA A 224 5.38 6.58 -16.74
CA ALA A 224 6.39 7.60 -16.97
C ALA A 224 7.57 7.08 -17.80
N ALA A 225 7.91 5.80 -17.68
CA ALA A 225 8.95 5.15 -18.46
C ALA A 225 8.61 5.08 -19.96
N ASP A 226 7.33 5.14 -20.32
CA ASP A 226 6.87 5.26 -21.71
C ASP A 226 6.94 6.74 -22.15
N PRO A 227 7.81 7.11 -23.10
CA PRO A 227 7.96 8.49 -23.54
C PRO A 227 6.73 9.00 -24.33
N THR A 228 5.87 8.09 -24.81
CA THR A 228 4.66 8.46 -25.57
C THR A 228 3.50 8.89 -24.67
N VAL A 229 3.61 8.69 -23.35
CA VAL A 229 2.60 9.14 -22.37
C VAL A 229 2.74 10.64 -22.16
N GLU A 230 1.67 11.37 -22.45
CA GLU A 230 1.55 12.83 -22.33
C GLU A 230 0.95 13.25 -20.99
N THR A 231 -0.12 12.58 -20.58
CA THR A 231 -0.79 12.84 -19.30
C THR A 231 -1.32 11.57 -18.68
N VAL A 232 -1.24 11.49 -17.35
CA VAL A 232 -1.91 10.46 -16.56
C VAL A 232 -2.85 11.15 -15.60
N THR A 233 -4.13 10.84 -15.66
CA THR A 233 -5.11 11.27 -14.66
C THR A 233 -5.41 10.09 -13.75
N LEU A 234 -5.21 10.28 -12.45
CA LEU A 234 -5.63 9.37 -11.40
C LEU A 234 -6.71 10.12 -10.62
N GLY A 235 -7.99 9.78 -10.90
CA GLY A 235 -9.19 10.52 -10.52
C GLY A 235 -9.06 12.02 -10.61
N ASN A 236 -8.87 12.74 -9.50
CA ASN A 236 -8.83 14.21 -9.51
C ASN A 236 -7.43 14.78 -9.82
N GLU A 237 -6.39 13.95 -9.75
CA GLU A 237 -5.02 14.39 -9.98
C GLU A 237 -4.62 14.14 -11.43
N LYS A 238 -4.22 15.20 -12.13
CA LYS A 238 -3.72 15.13 -13.50
C LYS A 238 -2.22 15.41 -13.53
N LEU A 239 -1.44 14.37 -13.82
CA LEU A 239 0.00 14.44 -14.02
C LEU A 239 0.31 14.74 -15.48
N THR A 240 1.06 15.82 -15.72
CA THR A 240 1.58 16.17 -17.04
C THR A 240 2.87 15.43 -17.34
N ARG A 241 3.32 15.45 -18.60
CA ARG A 241 4.63 14.89 -18.99
C ARG A 241 5.79 15.45 -18.15
N GLN A 242 5.72 16.72 -17.76
CA GLN A 242 6.73 17.34 -16.90
C GLN A 242 6.75 16.68 -15.51
N ASP A 243 5.58 16.42 -14.94
CA ASP A 243 5.44 15.74 -13.65
C ASP A 243 5.92 14.29 -13.73
N LEU A 244 5.55 13.57 -14.80
CA LEU A 244 5.99 12.19 -15.03
C LEU A 244 7.53 12.07 -15.12
N ASN A 245 8.21 13.06 -15.68
CA ASN A 245 9.68 13.06 -15.73
C ASN A 245 10.32 13.10 -14.33
N THR A 246 9.63 13.63 -13.32
CA THR A 246 10.11 13.61 -11.92
C THR A 246 10.11 12.20 -11.33
N TYR A 247 9.24 11.30 -11.81
CA TYR A 247 9.19 9.89 -11.42
C TYR A 247 10.28 9.03 -12.07
N ASN A 248 10.81 9.47 -13.21
CA ASN A 248 11.98 8.87 -13.87
C ASN A 248 13.30 9.38 -13.29
N SER A 249 13.27 10.54 -12.64
CA SER A 249 14.40 11.10 -11.93
C SER A 249 14.66 10.25 -10.69
N ARG A 250 15.93 9.91 -10.40
CA ARG A 250 16.28 9.33 -9.10
C ARG A 250 15.97 10.37 -8.03
N GLN A 251 14.80 10.30 -7.41
CA GLN A 251 14.57 10.99 -6.16
C GLN A 251 15.56 10.40 -5.14
N SER A 252 16.34 11.28 -4.52
CA SER A 252 17.13 10.93 -3.34
C SER A 252 16.15 10.57 -2.24
N VAL A 253 15.82 9.29 -2.12
CA VAL A 253 15.08 8.79 -0.96
C VAL A 253 16.00 8.95 0.23
N ASP A 254 15.56 9.69 1.25
CA ASP A 254 16.29 9.75 2.50
C ASP A 254 16.31 8.34 3.09
N ARG A 255 17.51 7.80 3.22
CA ARG A 255 17.75 6.40 3.57
C ARG A 255 18.42 6.37 4.91
N GLU A 256 17.70 5.88 5.90
CA GLU A 256 18.34 5.53 7.16
C GLU A 256 19.04 4.18 6.98
N ARG A 257 20.31 4.11 7.35
CA ARG A 257 21.13 2.90 7.28
C ARG A 257 21.51 2.50 8.70
N LYS A 258 21.12 1.32 9.13
CA LYS A 258 21.41 0.79 10.47
C LYS A 258 22.05 -0.58 10.34
N GLU A 259 23.20 -0.78 10.96
CA GLU A 259 23.73 -2.14 11.12
C GLU A 259 22.87 -2.90 12.13
N ARG A 260 22.45 -4.10 11.74
CA ARG A 260 21.65 -4.99 12.57
C ARG A 260 22.15 -6.41 12.48
N THR A 261 21.80 -7.19 13.48
CA THR A 261 22.00 -8.63 13.48
C THR A 261 20.70 -9.26 13.92
N ASP A 262 20.09 -10.02 13.02
CA ASP A 262 18.80 -10.65 13.24
C ASP A 262 18.83 -12.11 12.81
N ILE A 263 17.83 -12.86 13.24
CA ILE A 263 17.62 -14.26 12.87
C ILE A 263 16.58 -14.30 11.75
N PHE A 264 16.87 -15.06 10.70
CA PHE A 264 16.08 -15.14 9.48
C PHE A 264 15.73 -16.58 9.11
N SER A 265 14.54 -16.76 8.55
CA SER A 265 14.23 -17.92 7.70
C SER A 265 14.48 -17.56 6.24
N ILE A 266 15.24 -18.37 5.50
CA ILE A 266 15.50 -18.15 4.08
C ILE A 266 14.34 -18.69 3.24
N LYS A 267 13.84 -17.89 2.30
CA LYS A 267 12.74 -18.27 1.39
C LYS A 267 13.18 -18.51 -0.04
N GLY A 268 14.30 -17.91 -0.43
CA GLY A 268 14.86 -18.15 -1.75
C GLY A 268 16.15 -17.39 -1.94
N VAL A 269 16.97 -17.91 -2.84
CA VAL A 269 18.20 -17.25 -3.29
C VAL A 269 18.13 -17.17 -4.81
N THR A 270 18.26 -15.96 -5.36
CA THR A 270 18.33 -15.74 -6.80
C THR A 270 19.58 -14.97 -7.16
N ARG A 271 20.07 -15.17 -8.39
CA ARG A 271 21.17 -14.39 -8.94
C ARG A 271 20.64 -13.50 -10.05
N THR A 272 21.13 -12.26 -10.09
CA THR A 272 20.75 -11.25 -11.08
C THR A 272 21.97 -10.49 -11.59
N GLY A 273 21.77 -9.68 -12.63
CA GLY A 273 22.82 -8.90 -13.25
C GLY A 273 23.46 -9.60 -14.47
N PRO A 274 24.24 -8.87 -15.29
CA PRO A 274 24.74 -9.38 -16.56
C PRO A 274 25.63 -10.63 -16.43
N THR A 275 26.30 -10.79 -15.30
CA THR A 275 27.18 -11.93 -15.00
C THR A 275 26.72 -12.70 -13.77
N ASN A 276 25.45 -12.59 -13.36
CA ASN A 276 24.92 -13.23 -12.15
C ASN A 276 25.70 -12.88 -10.87
N GLN A 277 26.25 -11.67 -10.84
CA GLN A 277 27.10 -11.19 -9.74
C GLN A 277 26.29 -10.70 -8.52
N ASP A 278 25.03 -10.31 -8.71
CA ASP A 278 24.17 -9.86 -7.63
C ASP A 278 23.39 -11.04 -7.06
N ILE A 279 23.54 -11.30 -5.76
CA ILE A 279 22.83 -12.38 -5.05
C ILE A 279 21.72 -11.74 -4.21
N ASN A 280 20.48 -12.12 -4.48
CA ASN A 280 19.31 -11.69 -3.74
C ASN A 280 18.85 -12.83 -2.83
N ILE A 281 18.90 -12.60 -1.52
CA ILE A 281 18.48 -13.56 -0.49
C ILE A 281 17.14 -13.07 0.05
N ASN A 282 16.06 -13.75 -0.31
CA ASN A 282 14.73 -13.43 0.20
C ASN A 282 14.56 -14.04 1.58
N VAL A 283 14.30 -13.20 2.58
CA VAL A 283 14.27 -13.58 4.00
C VAL A 283 12.95 -13.22 4.66
N VAL A 284 12.61 -13.95 5.72
CA VAL A 284 11.62 -13.56 6.72
C VAL A 284 12.34 -13.38 8.04
N ARG A 285 12.25 -12.20 8.64
CA ARG A 285 12.81 -11.95 9.97
C ARG A 285 11.97 -12.66 11.03
N VAL A 286 12.60 -13.47 11.87
CA VAL A 286 11.91 -14.29 12.89
C VAL A 286 11.23 -13.45 13.96
N SER A 287 11.79 -12.28 14.31
CA SER A 287 11.28 -11.46 15.42
C SER A 287 9.96 -10.75 15.12
N ASN A 288 9.64 -10.48 13.86
CA ASN A 288 8.49 -9.65 13.48
C ASN A 288 7.81 -10.05 12.15
N ASP A 289 8.15 -11.21 11.58
CA ASP A 289 7.63 -11.74 10.30
C ASP A 289 7.82 -10.79 9.09
N GLU A 290 8.73 -9.81 9.20
CA GLU A 290 9.01 -8.86 8.13
C GLU A 290 9.77 -9.54 6.98
N CYS A 291 9.27 -9.38 5.76
CA CYS A 291 9.81 -10.02 4.57
C CYS A 291 10.51 -8.97 3.72
N PHE A 292 11.79 -9.20 3.40
CA PHE A 292 12.56 -8.32 2.53
C PHE A 292 13.70 -9.08 1.88
N THR A 293 14.41 -8.43 0.97
CA THR A 293 15.57 -9.00 0.31
C THR A 293 16.85 -8.48 0.96
N ILE A 294 17.77 -9.38 1.30
CA ILE A 294 19.15 -9.04 1.61
C ILE A 294 19.97 -9.24 0.33
N LYS A 295 20.63 -8.17 -0.13
CA LYS A 295 21.52 -8.20 -1.28
C LYS A 295 22.95 -8.48 -0.85
N ALA A 296 23.60 -9.41 -1.54
CA ALA A 296 25.03 -9.66 -1.45
C ALA A 296 25.66 -9.53 -2.84
N SER A 297 26.90 -9.09 -2.90
CA SER A 297 27.72 -9.26 -4.11
C SER A 297 28.41 -10.62 -4.05
N ALA A 298 28.52 -11.29 -5.18
CA ALA A 298 29.31 -12.53 -5.31
C ALA A 298 30.79 -12.33 -4.93
N ASP A 299 31.30 -11.09 -4.93
CA ASP A 299 32.66 -10.75 -4.50
C ASP A 299 32.79 -10.57 -2.98
N VAL A 300 31.68 -10.35 -2.27
CA VAL A 300 31.66 -10.03 -0.83
C VAL A 300 31.31 -11.25 0.00
N ILE A 301 30.32 -12.03 -0.45
CA ILE A 301 29.90 -13.24 0.27
C ILE A 301 30.87 -14.39 0.02
N THR A 302 31.26 -15.07 1.09
CA THR A 302 32.14 -16.24 1.00
C THR A 302 31.37 -17.48 0.51
N GLN A 303 32.10 -18.48 -0.01
CA GLN A 303 31.50 -19.75 -0.43
C GLN A 303 30.87 -20.49 0.75
N ASP A 304 31.47 -20.43 1.94
CA ASP A 304 30.95 -21.06 3.16
C ASP A 304 29.65 -20.39 3.60
N GLU A 305 29.57 -19.06 3.55
CA GLU A 305 28.35 -18.33 3.87
C GLU A 305 27.22 -18.63 2.88
N LEU A 306 27.54 -18.69 1.58
CA LEU A 306 26.55 -19.04 0.57
C LEU A 306 26.02 -20.47 0.79
N THR A 307 26.92 -21.41 1.11
CA THR A 307 26.54 -22.79 1.46
C THR A 307 25.61 -22.81 2.67
N ALA A 308 25.94 -22.08 3.75
CA ALA A 308 25.09 -22.01 4.94
C ALA A 308 23.70 -21.43 4.65
N ILE A 309 23.59 -20.43 3.76
CA ILE A 309 22.29 -19.86 3.35
C ILE A 309 21.47 -20.87 2.55
N VAL A 310 22.10 -21.59 1.62
CA VAL A 310 21.43 -22.63 0.82
C VAL A 310 21.00 -23.80 1.70
N ASP A 311 21.85 -24.23 2.63
CA ASP A 311 21.53 -25.27 3.60
C ASP A 311 20.37 -24.84 4.51
N ALA A 312 20.35 -23.57 4.95
CA ALA A 312 19.25 -23.03 5.73
C ALA A 312 17.94 -23.00 4.95
N LEU A 313 17.99 -22.69 3.64
CA LEU A 313 16.83 -22.78 2.75
C LEU A 313 16.35 -24.23 2.60
N SER A 314 17.26 -25.17 2.35
CA SER A 314 16.94 -26.59 2.12
C SER A 314 16.38 -27.28 3.37
N ASN A 315 16.94 -26.97 4.54
CA ASN A 315 16.54 -27.57 5.81
C ASN A 315 15.45 -26.76 6.55
N ASN A 316 15.03 -25.64 5.97
CA ASN A 316 14.08 -24.70 6.57
C ASN A 316 14.51 -24.26 7.99
N SER A 317 15.82 -24.11 8.18
CA SER A 317 16.43 -23.70 9.45
C SER A 317 16.65 -22.19 9.50
N HIS A 318 16.88 -21.69 10.70
CA HIS A 318 17.12 -20.27 10.93
C HIS A 318 18.60 -19.95 10.82
N ILE A 319 18.91 -18.76 10.32
CA ILE A 319 20.28 -18.27 10.20
C ILE A 319 20.40 -16.85 10.74
N LYS A 320 21.49 -16.59 11.48
CA LYS A 320 21.76 -15.29 12.07
C LYS A 320 22.67 -14.50 11.13
N ILE A 321 22.17 -13.37 10.63
CA ILE A 321 22.87 -12.56 9.63
C ILE A 321 23.12 -11.18 10.21
N SER A 322 24.36 -10.70 10.09
CA SER A 322 24.72 -9.30 10.23
C SER A 322 24.57 -8.62 8.87
N TYR A 323 23.87 -7.49 8.84
CA TYR A 323 23.53 -6.79 7.61
C TYR A 323 23.32 -5.30 7.88
N LEU A 324 23.45 -4.50 6.82
CA LEU A 324 23.03 -3.11 6.82
C LEU A 324 21.56 -3.03 6.42
N GLU A 325 20.68 -2.72 7.36
CA GLU A 325 19.26 -2.44 7.13
C GLU A 325 19.12 -1.05 6.49
N VAL A 326 18.48 -0.99 5.33
CA VAL A 326 18.12 0.26 4.65
C VAL A 326 16.62 0.49 4.83
N ILE A 327 16.29 1.54 5.59
CA ILE A 327 14.91 1.94 5.85
C ILE A 327 14.58 3.10 4.90
N GLU A 328 13.49 2.94 4.16
CA GLU A 328 12.92 3.99 3.32
C GLU A 328 11.48 4.24 3.78
N LYS A 329 11.13 5.50 4.06
CA LYS A 329 9.78 5.88 4.50
C LYS A 329 9.24 5.08 5.71
N GLY A 330 10.13 4.71 6.65
CA GLY A 330 9.77 4.01 7.88
C GLY A 330 9.58 2.49 7.74
N ALA A 331 9.79 1.90 6.57
CA ALA A 331 9.75 0.46 6.34
C ALA A 331 11.11 -0.05 5.83
N VAL A 332 11.44 -1.32 6.10
CA VAL A 332 12.65 -1.95 5.58
C VAL A 332 12.51 -2.09 4.06
N SER A 333 13.33 -1.35 3.31
CA SER A 333 13.36 -1.43 1.85
C SER A 333 14.25 -2.58 1.40
N ILE A 334 15.46 -2.67 1.98
CA ILE A 334 16.43 -3.72 1.62
C ILE A 334 17.47 -3.93 2.72
N GLY A 335 18.08 -5.11 2.77
CA GLY A 335 19.30 -5.37 3.53
C GLY A 335 20.52 -5.44 2.63
N GLN A 336 21.69 -5.01 3.09
CA GLN A 336 22.98 -5.35 2.46
C GLN A 336 23.71 -6.35 3.34
N PHE A 337 24.04 -7.52 2.79
CA PHE A 337 24.70 -8.59 3.50
C PHE A 337 26.09 -8.14 3.98
N ASN A 338 26.39 -8.36 5.26
CA ASN A 338 27.75 -8.20 5.78
C ASN A 338 28.39 -9.57 6.01
N THR A 339 27.82 -10.38 6.92
CA THR A 339 28.35 -11.70 7.25
C THR A 339 27.32 -12.56 7.99
N ILE A 340 27.51 -13.88 8.00
CA ILE A 340 26.78 -14.79 8.89
C ILE A 340 27.47 -14.79 10.25
N VAL A 341 26.69 -14.57 11.31
CA VAL A 341 27.20 -14.58 12.67
C VAL A 341 27.10 -16.01 13.20
N SER A 342 28.24 -16.66 13.38
CA SER A 342 28.34 -17.93 14.11
C SER A 342 27.90 -17.73 15.55
N GLU A 343 27.25 -18.73 16.16
CA GLU A 343 27.03 -18.74 17.62
C GLU A 343 28.34 -18.81 18.40
#